data_AF-A0A7Z9KJ04-F1
#
_entry.id   AF-A0A7Z9KJ04-F1
#
_cell.length_a   1.000
_cell.length_b   1.000
_cell.length_c   1.000
_cell.angle_alpha   90.00
_cell.angle_beta   90.00
_cell.angle_gamma   90.00
#
_symmetry.space_group_name_H-M   'P 1'
#
loop_
_entity.id
_entity.type
_entity.pdbx_description
1 polymer ?
#
loop_
_entity_poly.entity_id
_entity_poly.type
_entity_poly.pdbx_seq_one_letter_code
_entity_poly.pdbx_strand_id
1 'polypeptide(L)'
;MITRHQMLKLSGGAAGTLILPACSANSLPLTASGIRELTQQPPGSPLGLATSLKQEYTYQAVVEGKIPQELRGTLYRNGPGLFERNGVRKRSLLDGDGMVQAYHIRNDNVEYRNRFTRTAKFIEEEASGEFRYGGWTTQAPGGVFSNLFASGIKNQAGVSVVRKNNRLYAFDES
;
A
#
# COMPACT_ATOMS: atom_id res chain seq x y z
N MET A 1 -30.67 48.82 -25.50
CA MET A 1 -30.00 47.84 -26.38
C MET A 1 -28.51 47.87 -26.08
N ILE A 2 -27.96 46.79 -25.52
CA ILE A 2 -26.54 46.67 -25.19
C ILE A 2 -25.78 46.26 -26.47
N THR A 3 -24.70 46.96 -26.81
CA THR A 3 -23.91 46.70 -28.02
C THR A 3 -22.91 45.57 -27.80
N ARG A 4 -22.57 44.81 -28.85
CA ARG A 4 -21.63 43.65 -28.82
C ARG A 4 -20.29 43.95 -28.13
N HIS A 5 -19.83 45.20 -28.19
CA HIS A 5 -18.58 45.63 -27.56
C HIS A 5 -18.68 45.78 -26.02
N GLN A 6 -19.89 45.99 -25.49
CA GLN A 6 -20.16 46.03 -24.05
C GLN A 6 -20.31 44.63 -23.46
N MET A 7 -20.70 43.63 -24.26
CA MET A 7 -20.77 42.23 -23.83
C MET A 7 -19.40 41.64 -23.51
N LEU A 8 -18.35 41.98 -24.28
CA LEU A 8 -16.99 41.47 -24.06
C LEU A 8 -16.31 42.01 -22.78
N LYS A 9 -16.77 43.15 -22.25
CA LYS A 9 -16.24 43.71 -21.00
C LYS A 9 -16.88 43.10 -19.75
N LEU A 10 -18.06 42.47 -19.87
CA LEU A 10 -18.71 41.77 -18.76
C LEU A 10 -18.21 40.33 -18.55
N SER A 11 -17.49 39.75 -19.52
CA SER A 11 -16.94 38.39 -19.41
C SER A 11 -15.56 38.31 -18.74
N GLY A 12 -14.98 39.44 -18.32
CA GLY A 12 -13.62 39.49 -17.76
C GLY A 12 -13.50 39.27 -16.24
N GLY A 13 -14.57 38.85 -15.56
CA GLY A 13 -14.65 38.87 -14.10
C GLY A 13 -15.15 37.58 -13.46
N ALA A 14 -14.82 36.41 -14.03
CA ALA A 14 -14.87 35.17 -13.28
C ALA A 14 -13.43 34.76 -12.98
N ALA A 15 -12.83 35.39 -11.97
CA ALA A 15 -11.70 34.77 -11.29
C ALA A 15 -12.24 33.45 -10.75
N GLY A 16 -11.96 32.36 -11.46
CA GLY A 16 -12.30 31.03 -11.05
C GLY A 16 -11.58 30.74 -9.74
N THR A 17 -12.24 31.00 -8.63
CA THR A 17 -11.93 30.31 -7.38
C THR A 17 -12.30 28.85 -7.67
N LEU A 18 -11.34 28.11 -8.22
CA LEU A 18 -11.30 26.68 -8.03
C LEU A 18 -11.25 26.51 -6.52
N ILE A 19 -12.42 26.36 -5.91
CA ILE A 19 -12.56 25.80 -4.58
C ILE A 19 -12.07 24.36 -4.76
N LEU A 20 -10.74 24.20 -4.70
CA LEU A 20 -10.14 22.90 -4.49
C LEU A 20 -10.82 22.38 -3.21
N PRO A 21 -11.49 21.23 -3.24
CA PRO A 21 -12.08 20.68 -2.04
C PRO A 21 -10.96 20.56 -1.00
N ALA A 22 -11.03 21.38 0.04
CA ALA A 22 -10.01 21.49 1.08
C ALA A 22 -9.82 20.16 1.83
N CYS A 23 -10.73 19.20 1.65
CA CYS A 23 -10.62 17.84 2.18
C CYS A 23 -9.56 16.98 1.47
N SER A 24 -9.07 17.37 0.28
CA SER A 24 -8.08 16.59 -0.49
C SER A 24 -6.69 17.21 -0.51
N ALA A 25 -6.54 18.47 -0.11
CA ALA A 25 -5.31 19.24 -0.30
C ALA A 25 -4.10 18.76 0.55
N ASN A 26 -4.33 17.95 1.60
CA ASN A 26 -3.30 17.55 2.57
C ASN A 26 -3.09 16.03 2.70
N SER A 27 -3.36 15.26 1.64
CA SER A 27 -3.13 13.80 1.65
C SER A 27 -1.77 13.39 1.09
N LEU A 28 -0.83 14.33 0.96
CA LEU A 28 0.56 14.03 0.62
C LEU A 28 1.19 13.03 1.59
N PRO A 29 2.14 12.23 1.11
CA PRO A 29 2.82 11.26 1.94
C PRO A 29 3.64 11.96 3.03
N LEU A 30 3.84 11.23 4.13
CA LEU A 30 4.59 11.66 5.30
C LEU A 30 6.09 11.42 5.09
N THR A 31 6.93 12.02 5.93
CA THR A 31 8.33 11.64 6.06
C THR A 31 8.43 10.32 6.83
N ALA A 32 9.26 9.38 6.37
CA ALA A 32 9.53 8.09 7.00
C ALA A 32 10.50 8.20 8.19
N SER A 33 10.24 9.13 9.11
CA SER A 33 11.07 9.36 10.29
C SER A 33 10.42 8.84 11.57
N GLY A 34 11.22 8.22 12.45
CA GLY A 34 10.79 7.86 13.80
C GLY A 34 10.08 6.51 13.96
N ILE A 35 9.84 5.77 12.87
CA ILE A 35 9.33 4.39 12.94
C ILE A 35 10.51 3.43 13.04
N ARG A 36 10.57 2.65 14.11
CA ARG A 36 11.57 1.59 14.27
C ARG A 36 11.24 0.42 13.33
N GLU A 37 12.26 -0.27 12.84
CA GLU A 37 12.04 -1.47 12.02
C GLU A 37 11.22 -2.53 12.77
N LEU A 38 10.42 -3.31 12.05
CA LEU A 38 9.49 -4.27 12.66
C LEU A 38 10.21 -5.27 13.58
N THR A 39 11.40 -5.72 13.19
CA THR A 39 12.24 -6.67 13.93
C THR A 39 12.82 -6.09 15.22
N GLN A 40 12.83 -4.76 15.38
CA GLN A 40 13.34 -4.04 16.54
C GLN A 40 12.23 -3.62 17.51
N GLN A 41 10.96 -3.91 17.18
CA GLN A 41 9.81 -3.60 18.02
C GLN A 41 9.49 -4.78 18.95
N PRO A 42 8.93 -4.52 20.14
CA PRO A 42 8.46 -5.59 21.02
C PRO A 42 7.34 -6.38 20.35
N PRO A 43 7.25 -7.71 20.58
CA PRO A 43 6.14 -8.52 20.09
C PRO A 43 4.79 -7.93 20.50
N GLY A 44 3.85 -7.84 19.56
CA GLY A 44 2.51 -7.29 19.82
C GLY A 44 2.41 -5.76 19.83
N SER A 45 3.47 -5.03 19.48
CA SER A 45 3.41 -3.58 19.24
C SER A 45 2.25 -3.23 18.29
N PRO A 46 1.32 -2.33 18.68
CA PRO A 46 0.24 -1.88 17.78
C PRO A 46 0.76 -1.25 16.49
N LEU A 47 1.93 -0.61 16.55
CA LEU A 47 2.60 -0.02 15.39
C LEU A 47 3.12 -1.06 14.39
N GLY A 48 3.27 -2.32 14.82
CA GLY A 48 3.72 -3.41 13.96
C GLY A 48 2.84 -3.59 12.73
N LEU A 49 1.52 -3.38 12.87
CA LEU A 49 0.57 -3.44 11.74
C LEU A 49 0.85 -2.38 10.67
N ALA A 50 1.44 -1.24 11.04
CA ALA A 50 1.76 -0.13 10.15
C ALA A 50 3.25 -0.03 9.83
N THR A 51 4.07 -1.02 10.20
CA THR A 51 5.52 -0.98 10.01
C THR A 51 5.91 -1.81 8.80
N SER A 52 6.77 -1.26 7.94
CA SER A 52 7.21 -1.95 6.73
C SER A 52 8.05 -3.18 7.06
N LEU A 53 7.74 -4.31 6.45
CA LEU A 53 8.61 -5.48 6.39
C LEU A 53 9.29 -5.51 5.01
N LYS A 54 10.46 -4.90 4.91
CA LYS A 54 11.13 -4.67 3.62
C LYS A 54 11.74 -5.95 3.05
N GLN A 55 12.09 -6.89 3.92
CA GLN A 55 12.74 -8.14 3.57
C GLN A 55 11.73 -9.28 3.39
N GLU A 56 12.02 -10.14 2.42
CA GLU A 56 11.34 -11.41 2.23
C GLU A 56 12.14 -12.52 2.92
N TYR A 57 11.43 -13.38 3.63
CA TYR A 57 12.00 -14.40 4.50
C TYR A 57 11.55 -15.79 4.08
N THR A 58 12.36 -16.78 4.45
CA THR A 58 12.02 -18.20 4.43
C THR A 58 12.80 -18.85 5.56
N TYR A 59 12.10 -19.36 6.58
CA TYR A 59 12.73 -19.98 7.75
C TYR A 59 11.81 -20.97 8.44
N GLN A 60 12.38 -21.83 9.28
CA GLN A 60 11.63 -22.71 10.18
C GLN A 60 11.22 -21.93 11.42
N ALA A 61 9.91 -21.82 11.66
CA ALA A 61 9.39 -21.13 12.82
C ALA A 61 9.67 -21.91 14.12
N VAL A 62 9.90 -21.18 15.20
CA VAL A 62 9.95 -21.77 16.55
C VAL A 62 8.54 -22.18 16.94
N VAL A 63 8.38 -23.43 17.37
CA VAL A 63 7.10 -24.00 17.79
C VAL A 63 7.12 -24.17 19.30
N GLU A 64 6.20 -23.49 19.98
CA GLU A 64 5.92 -23.71 21.40
C GLU A 64 4.67 -24.60 21.55
N GLY A 65 4.76 -25.62 22.40
CA GLY A 65 3.68 -26.60 22.58
C GLY A 65 3.70 -27.74 21.54
N LYS A 66 2.53 -28.24 21.15
CA LYS A 66 2.38 -29.38 20.22
C LYS A 66 1.41 -29.04 19.10
N ILE A 67 1.83 -29.27 17.85
CA ILE A 67 0.97 -29.12 16.67
C ILE A 67 0.09 -30.38 16.54
N PRO A 68 -1.25 -30.24 16.39
CA PRO A 68 -2.13 -31.37 16.16
C PRO A 68 -1.71 -32.20 14.93
N GLN A 69 -1.81 -33.53 15.02
CA GLN A 69 -1.36 -34.40 13.92
C GLN A 69 -2.22 -34.28 12.68
N GLU A 70 -3.47 -33.86 12.85
CA GLU A 70 -4.46 -33.69 11.79
C GLU A 70 -4.28 -32.35 11.07
N LEU A 71 -3.58 -31.38 11.68
CA LEU A 71 -3.33 -30.09 11.06
C LEU A 71 -2.16 -30.19 10.08
N ARG A 72 -2.49 -30.34 8.80
CA ARG A 72 -1.54 -30.42 7.68
C ARG A 72 -2.01 -29.52 6.55
N GLY A 73 -1.12 -28.68 6.04
CA GLY A 73 -1.45 -27.80 4.92
C GLY A 73 -0.68 -26.49 4.96
N THR A 74 -1.23 -25.48 4.29
CA THR A 74 -0.63 -24.14 4.26
C THR A 74 -1.70 -23.11 4.58
N LEU A 75 -1.46 -22.32 5.63
CA LEU A 75 -2.24 -21.11 5.89
C LEU A 75 -1.64 -19.97 5.06
N TYR A 76 -2.44 -19.41 4.15
CA TYR A 76 -2.09 -18.20 3.44
C TYR A 76 -2.78 -17.01 4.08
N ARG A 77 -2.04 -15.92 4.27
CA ARG A 77 -2.57 -14.61 4.68
C ARG A 77 -2.08 -13.56 3.70
N ASN A 78 -2.88 -12.54 3.48
CA ASN A 78 -2.47 -11.35 2.74
C ASN A 78 -2.60 -10.13 3.63
N GLY A 79 -1.88 -9.09 3.27
CA GLY A 79 -1.94 -7.81 3.95
C GLY A 79 -0.96 -6.81 3.36
N PRO A 80 -1.12 -5.52 3.67
CA PRO A 80 -0.13 -4.50 3.33
C PRO A 80 1.18 -4.75 4.08
N GLY A 81 2.31 -4.80 3.36
CA GLY A 81 3.64 -5.08 3.92
C GLY A 81 4.68 -3.98 3.72
N LEU A 82 4.42 -3.00 2.83
CA LEU A 82 5.34 -1.89 2.55
C LEU A 82 4.64 -0.53 2.60
N PHE A 83 5.05 0.30 3.56
CA PHE A 83 4.51 1.63 3.79
C PHE A 83 5.52 2.74 3.52
N GLU A 84 6.81 2.40 3.37
CA GLU A 84 7.90 3.36 3.31
C GLU A 84 8.88 3.04 2.19
N ARG A 85 9.33 4.08 1.48
CA ARG A 85 10.32 4.00 0.40
C ARG A 85 11.02 5.35 0.25
N ASN A 86 12.35 5.34 0.17
CA ASN A 86 13.20 6.54 0.00
C ASN A 86 12.81 7.72 0.90
N GLY A 87 12.68 7.49 2.22
CA GLY A 87 12.34 8.56 3.17
C GLY A 87 10.89 9.04 3.13
N VAL A 88 10.04 8.48 2.27
CA VAL A 88 8.62 8.81 2.12
C VAL A 88 7.76 7.68 2.70
N ARG A 89 6.65 8.05 3.35
CA ARG A 89 5.75 7.13 4.06
C ARG A 89 4.29 7.35 3.69
N LYS A 90 3.57 6.27 3.46
CA LYS A 90 2.12 6.25 3.24
C LYS A 90 1.36 6.53 4.54
N ARG A 91 0.19 7.17 4.42
CA ARG A 91 -0.60 7.66 5.56
C ARG A 91 -1.43 6.57 6.23
N SER A 92 -1.94 5.62 5.45
CA SER A 92 -2.85 4.57 5.93
C SER A 92 -2.29 3.17 5.73
N LEU A 93 -2.79 2.26 6.56
CA LEU A 93 -2.62 0.82 6.40
C LEU A 93 -3.11 0.33 5.03
N LEU A 94 -4.16 0.94 4.49
CA LEU A 94 -4.79 0.52 3.24
C LEU A 94 -3.95 0.80 1.99
N ASP A 95 -2.91 1.63 2.10
CA ASP A 95 -2.08 2.02 0.95
C ASP A 95 -0.84 1.14 0.78
N GLY A 96 -0.55 0.25 1.74
CA GLY A 96 0.66 -0.56 1.72
C GLY A 96 0.65 -1.63 0.64
N ASP A 97 1.82 -1.89 0.03
CA ASP A 97 1.90 -2.88 -1.06
C ASP A 97 1.70 -4.30 -0.52
N GLY A 98 0.97 -5.13 -1.27
CA GLY A 98 0.52 -6.43 -0.83
C GLY A 98 1.67 -7.41 -0.59
N MET A 99 1.63 -8.06 0.57
CA MET A 99 2.57 -9.09 0.97
C MET A 99 1.81 -10.34 1.41
N VAL A 100 2.01 -11.41 0.64
CA VAL A 100 1.46 -12.72 0.96
C VAL A 100 2.39 -13.43 1.93
N GLN A 101 1.81 -13.96 3.00
CA GLN A 101 2.46 -14.77 4.01
C GLN A 101 1.93 -16.21 3.92
N ALA A 102 2.82 -17.18 4.08
CA ALA A 102 2.51 -18.59 4.04
C ALA A 102 3.13 -19.30 5.25
N TYR A 103 2.31 -20.09 5.94
CA TYR A 103 2.73 -20.97 7.03
C TYR A 103 2.48 -22.40 6.59
N HIS A 104 3.54 -23.10 6.19
CA HIS A 104 3.45 -24.48 5.75
C HIS A 104 3.65 -25.41 6.95
N ILE A 105 2.58 -26.08 7.35
CA ILE A 105 2.51 -26.91 8.55
C ILE A 105 2.61 -28.38 8.15
N ARG A 106 3.69 -29.03 8.62
CA ARG A 106 3.92 -30.46 8.40
C ARG A 106 4.50 -31.08 9.67
N ASN A 107 3.76 -32.03 10.23
CA ASN A 107 4.13 -32.72 11.47
C ASN A 107 4.30 -31.74 12.63
N ASP A 108 5.48 -31.71 13.22
CA ASP A 108 5.93 -30.87 14.32
C ASP A 108 6.62 -29.58 13.84
N ASN A 109 6.66 -29.35 12.53
CA ASN A 109 7.40 -28.23 11.93
C ASN A 109 6.47 -27.27 11.19
N VAL A 110 6.83 -25.98 11.24
CA VAL A 110 6.18 -24.92 10.47
C VAL A 110 7.24 -24.12 9.73
N GLU A 111 7.16 -24.11 8.41
CA GLU A 111 7.98 -23.21 7.59
C GLU A 111 7.21 -21.93 7.30
N TYR A 112 7.79 -20.77 7.63
CA TYR A 112 7.24 -19.47 7.31
C TYR A 112 7.89 -18.89 6.05
N ARG A 113 7.07 -18.26 5.20
CA ARG A 113 7.53 -17.48 4.05
C ARG A 113 6.68 -16.23 3.87
N ASN A 114 7.28 -15.13 3.45
CA ASN A 114 6.56 -13.93 2.97
C ASN A 114 7.12 -13.46 1.62
N ARG A 115 6.25 -13.03 0.71
CA ARG A 115 6.63 -12.47 -0.60
C ARG A 115 5.74 -11.29 -0.92
N PHE A 116 6.31 -10.24 -1.49
CA PHE A 116 5.55 -9.17 -2.12
C PHE A 116 4.84 -9.68 -3.36
N THR A 117 3.59 -9.29 -3.51
CA THR A 117 2.89 -9.47 -4.79
C THR A 117 3.52 -8.53 -5.80
N ARG A 118 4.11 -9.09 -6.85
CA ARG A 118 4.82 -8.33 -7.89
C ARG A 118 3.83 -7.66 -8.85
N THR A 119 3.05 -6.71 -8.35
CA THR A 119 2.17 -5.88 -9.17
C THR A 119 2.99 -4.95 -10.06
N ALA A 120 2.43 -4.46 -11.17
CA ALA A 120 3.11 -3.51 -12.04
C ALA A 120 3.57 -2.26 -11.26
N LYS A 121 2.69 -1.74 -10.40
CA LYS A 121 2.98 -0.65 -9.45
C LYS A 121 4.21 -0.96 -8.60
N PHE A 122 4.22 -2.11 -7.92
CA PHE A 122 5.32 -2.48 -7.04
C PHE A 122 6.65 -2.60 -7.79
N ILE A 123 6.65 -3.26 -8.96
CA ILE A 123 7.85 -3.47 -9.78
C ILE A 123 8.44 -2.13 -10.24
N GLU A 124 7.61 -1.21 -10.72
CA GLU A 124 8.07 0.08 -11.22
C GLU A 124 8.61 0.97 -10.10
N GLU A 125 7.90 1.03 -8.98
CA GLU A 125 8.37 1.79 -7.82
C GLU A 125 9.62 1.14 -7.20
N GLU A 126 9.78 -0.19 -7.28
CA GLU A 126 10.94 -0.92 -6.74
C GLU A 126 12.16 -0.60 -7.61
N ALA A 127 11.99 -0.61 -8.92
CA ALA A 127 13.02 -0.24 -9.88
C ALA A 127 13.45 1.23 -9.75
N SER A 128 12.53 2.16 -9.49
CA SER A 128 12.87 3.57 -9.29
C SER A 128 13.33 3.90 -7.87
N GLY A 129 13.13 2.98 -6.92
CA GLY A 129 13.39 3.23 -5.50
C GLY A 129 12.48 4.29 -4.87
N GLU A 130 11.37 4.68 -5.51
CA GLU A 130 10.51 5.79 -5.10
C GLU A 130 9.03 5.43 -5.25
N PHE A 131 8.16 6.01 -4.42
CA PHE A 131 6.72 5.96 -4.68
C PHE A 131 6.38 6.85 -5.87
N ARG A 132 5.60 6.31 -6.82
CA ARG A 132 5.20 6.98 -8.06
C ARG A 132 3.69 7.17 -8.12
N TYR A 133 2.94 6.34 -7.41
CA TYR A 133 1.49 6.26 -7.51
C TYR A 133 0.79 6.65 -6.21
N GLY A 134 -0.40 7.24 -6.37
CA GLY A 134 -1.31 7.44 -5.25
C GLY A 134 -1.98 6.13 -4.83
N GLY A 135 -2.33 6.05 -3.54
CA GLY A 135 -3.19 5.04 -2.96
C GLY A 135 -4.61 5.55 -2.73
N TRP A 136 -5.35 4.83 -1.89
CA TRP A 136 -6.68 5.20 -1.40
C TRP A 136 -6.68 6.46 -0.57
N THR A 137 -5.66 6.63 0.29
CA THR A 137 -5.61 7.76 1.24
C THR A 137 -4.39 8.65 1.10
N THR A 138 -3.38 8.19 0.37
CA THR A 138 -2.11 8.88 0.17
C THR A 138 -1.97 9.29 -1.28
N GLN A 139 -1.77 10.57 -1.54
CA GLN A 139 -1.48 11.09 -2.88
C GLN A 139 -0.10 10.64 -3.39
N ALA A 140 0.07 10.64 -4.71
CA ALA A 140 1.38 10.45 -5.30
C ALA A 140 2.33 11.58 -4.86
N PRO A 141 3.64 11.31 -4.67
CA PRO A 141 4.63 12.36 -4.46
C PRO A 141 4.65 13.37 -5.63
N GLY A 142 5.01 14.62 -5.34
CA GLY A 142 5.11 15.69 -6.36
C GLY A 142 3.90 16.64 -6.45
N GLY A 143 2.96 16.56 -5.50
CA GLY A 143 1.96 17.61 -5.32
C GLY A 143 0.86 17.62 -6.38
N VAL A 144 0.29 18.80 -6.61
CA VAL A 144 -0.89 18.99 -7.48
C VAL A 144 -0.63 18.46 -8.89
N PHE A 145 0.53 18.72 -9.48
CA PHE A 145 0.84 18.30 -10.86
C PHE A 145 0.86 16.77 -11.03
N SER A 146 1.46 16.03 -10.09
CA SER A 146 1.47 14.56 -10.14
C SER A 146 0.09 13.94 -9.98
N ASN A 147 -0.84 14.63 -9.33
CA ASN A 147 -2.15 14.10 -8.98
C ASN A 147 -3.27 14.59 -9.91
N LEU A 148 -3.12 15.74 -10.59
CA LEU A 148 -4.09 16.25 -11.57
C LEU A 148 -4.26 15.34 -12.80
N PHE A 149 -3.18 14.66 -13.21
CA PHE A 149 -3.18 13.74 -14.35
C PHE A 149 -3.05 12.27 -13.93
N ALA A 150 -3.27 11.96 -12.65
CA ALA A 150 -3.12 10.61 -12.14
C ALA A 150 -4.18 9.66 -12.73
N SER A 151 -3.74 8.51 -13.25
CA SER A 151 -4.60 7.51 -13.89
C SER A 151 -5.35 6.61 -12.88
N GLY A 152 -5.85 7.16 -11.77
CA GLY A 152 -6.50 6.41 -10.69
C GLY A 152 -5.55 5.60 -9.81
N ILE A 153 -6.13 4.85 -8.85
CA ILE A 153 -5.40 4.02 -7.89
C ILE A 153 -4.90 2.76 -8.60
N LYS A 154 -3.61 2.45 -8.44
CA LYS A 154 -3.02 1.21 -8.98
C LYS A 154 -3.18 0.07 -7.99
N ASN A 155 -3.45 -1.13 -8.53
CA ASN A 155 -3.62 -2.35 -7.77
C ASN A 155 -2.36 -2.69 -6.93
N GLN A 156 -2.59 -2.94 -5.64
CA GLN A 156 -1.57 -3.24 -4.63
C GLN A 156 -1.60 -4.71 -4.21
N ALA A 157 -2.69 -5.42 -4.51
CA ALA A 157 -2.93 -6.82 -4.20
C ALA A 157 -2.72 -7.16 -2.72
N GLY A 158 -3.19 -6.28 -1.82
CA GLY A 158 -2.92 -6.34 -0.38
C GLY A 158 -4.09 -6.76 0.52
N VAL A 159 -5.25 -7.14 -0.03
CA VAL A 159 -6.47 -7.37 0.77
C VAL A 159 -6.68 -8.84 1.08
N SER A 160 -6.88 -9.68 0.06
CA SER A 160 -7.22 -11.09 0.26
C SER A 160 -6.35 -12.02 -0.57
N VAL A 161 -6.32 -13.30 -0.19
CA VAL A 161 -5.62 -14.35 -0.93
C VAL A 161 -6.49 -15.60 -1.02
N VAL A 162 -6.57 -16.19 -2.22
CA VAL A 162 -7.38 -17.38 -2.49
C VAL A 162 -6.55 -18.40 -3.28
N ARG A 163 -6.58 -19.66 -2.83
CA ARG A 163 -5.99 -20.78 -3.57
C ARG A 163 -7.08 -21.49 -4.38
N LYS A 164 -6.91 -21.55 -5.70
CA LYS A 164 -7.83 -22.26 -6.61
C LYS A 164 -7.07 -22.82 -7.81
N ASN A 165 -7.39 -24.05 -8.23
CA ASN A 165 -6.81 -24.70 -9.41
C ASN A 165 -5.27 -24.65 -9.45
N ASN A 166 -4.66 -25.04 -8.33
CA ASN A 166 -3.19 -25.03 -8.14
C ASN A 166 -2.50 -23.67 -8.36
N ARG A 167 -3.25 -22.57 -8.23
CA ARG A 167 -2.76 -21.20 -8.27
C ARG A 167 -3.17 -20.46 -7.00
N LEU A 168 -2.35 -19.49 -6.63
CA LEU A 168 -2.61 -18.56 -5.54
C LEU A 168 -2.88 -17.19 -6.13
N TYR A 169 -4.03 -16.61 -5.83
CA TYR A 169 -4.46 -15.30 -6.30
C TYR A 169 -4.45 -14.33 -5.13
N ALA A 170 -3.87 -13.16 -5.32
CA ALA A 170 -3.90 -12.06 -4.37
C ALA A 170 -4.77 -10.93 -4.95
N PHE A 171 -5.70 -10.41 -4.15
CA PHE A 171 -6.68 -9.42 -4.59
C PHE A 171 -6.56 -8.12 -3.82
N ASP A 172 -7.11 -7.09 -4.43
CA ASP A 172 -7.31 -5.74 -3.92
C ASP A 172 -8.76 -5.31 -4.21
N GLU A 173 -9.17 -4.13 -3.78
CA GLU A 173 -10.51 -3.56 -4.03
C GLU A 173 -10.59 -2.73 -5.34
N SER A 174 -9.55 -2.76 -6.17
CA SER A 174 -9.46 -2.02 -7.45
C SER A 174 -9.73 -2.86 -8.69
#